data_AF-A0A6C1NUF6-F1
#
_entry.id   AF-A0A6C1NUF6-F1
#
_cell.length_a   1.000
_cell.length_b   1.000
_cell.length_c   1.000
_cell.angle_alpha   90.00
_cell.angle_beta   90.00
_cell.angle_gamma   90.00
#
_symmetry.space_group_name_H-M   'P 1'
#
loop_
_entity.id
_entity.type
_entity.pdbx_description
1 polymer ?
#
loop_
_entity_poly.entity_id
_entity_poly.type
_entity_poly.pdbx_seq_one_letter_code
_entity_poly.pdbx_strand_id
1 'polypeptide(L)'
;MSPGFWRAGQAALLAALLPVALGLAACASSDGTSTRTNSSLLTQEDLAAVDVSNLYDAVSRLRPRWLQVRSSRSINSDTVIGVWHGRTYLGDPEVLRGWSLGSIRQVRYLDGATASASLSGFRGAHLAGAIVIETENE
;
A
#
# COMPACT_ATOMS: atom_id res chain seq x y z
N MET A 1 27.07 -39.83 -9.28
CA MET A 1 27.08 -38.40 -9.67
C MET A 1 26.95 -38.31 -11.18
N SER A 2 25.86 -37.75 -11.69
CA SER A 2 25.72 -37.36 -13.09
C SER A 2 25.06 -35.97 -13.14
N PRO A 3 25.76 -34.92 -13.61
CA PRO A 3 25.13 -33.76 -14.24
C PRO A 3 24.70 -34.18 -15.66
N GLY A 4 23.77 -33.57 -16.39
CA GLY A 4 23.23 -32.23 -16.44
C GLY A 4 22.87 -31.98 -17.93
N PHE A 5 22.15 -30.89 -18.18
CA PHE A 5 22.08 -30.18 -19.47
C PHE A 5 21.24 -30.81 -20.61
N TRP A 6 19.99 -30.35 -20.67
CA TRP A 6 19.42 -29.62 -21.81
C TRP A 6 19.58 -30.24 -23.21
N ARG A 7 18.47 -30.74 -23.76
CA ARG A 7 17.91 -30.37 -25.08
C ARG A 7 16.76 -31.31 -25.43
N ALA A 8 15.61 -30.74 -25.74
CA ALA A 8 14.75 -31.25 -26.80
C ALA A 8 13.72 -30.16 -27.11
N GLY A 9 14.07 -29.26 -28.03
CA GLY A 9 13.04 -28.79 -28.94
C GLY A 9 12.68 -29.95 -29.86
N GLN A 10 11.42 -30.03 -30.26
CA GLN A 10 11.05 -30.05 -31.68
C GLN A 10 9.55 -30.22 -31.88
N ALA A 11 9.10 -29.46 -32.88
CA ALA A 11 8.13 -29.85 -33.90
C ALA A 11 6.71 -30.16 -33.43
N ALA A 12 5.85 -29.17 -33.70
CA ALA A 12 4.49 -29.41 -34.14
C ALA A 12 4.41 -30.58 -35.12
N LEU A 13 3.36 -31.41 -35.00
CA LEU A 13 2.63 -32.02 -36.11
C LEU A 13 1.37 -32.70 -35.57
N LEU A 14 0.23 -32.28 -36.14
CA LEU A 14 -0.94 -33.09 -36.53
C LEU A 14 -1.59 -34.02 -35.48
N ALA A 15 -2.88 -33.80 -35.24
CA ALA A 15 -3.95 -34.57 -35.90
C ALA A 15 -5.25 -34.53 -35.07
N ALA A 16 -6.32 -34.20 -35.79
CA ALA A 16 -7.73 -34.30 -35.44
C ALA A 16 -8.16 -35.54 -34.63
N LEU A 17 -9.12 -35.37 -33.71
CA LEU A 17 -10.41 -36.11 -33.66
C LEU A 17 -11.28 -35.70 -32.44
N LEU A 18 -12.52 -35.29 -32.74
CA LEU A 18 -13.75 -35.11 -31.93
C LEU A 18 -14.10 -36.32 -31.01
N PRO A 19 -15.12 -36.29 -30.10
CA PRO A 19 -15.59 -35.32 -29.09
C PRO A 19 -15.96 -35.99 -27.73
N VAL A 20 -16.52 -35.20 -26.79
CA VAL A 20 -17.30 -35.61 -25.60
C VAL A 20 -16.54 -36.33 -24.47
N ALA A 21 -16.17 -35.56 -23.44
CA ALA A 21 -16.24 -36.02 -22.07
C ALA A 21 -16.55 -34.83 -21.16
N LEU A 22 -17.76 -34.88 -20.57
CA LEU A 22 -18.17 -34.04 -19.45
C LEU A 22 -17.08 -34.03 -18.37
N GLY A 23 -16.62 -32.82 -18.05
CA GLY A 23 -15.66 -32.60 -16.99
C GLY A 23 -15.49 -31.11 -16.75
N LEU A 24 -16.60 -30.41 -16.44
CA LEU A 24 -16.56 -29.06 -15.87
C LEU A 24 -16.02 -29.14 -14.42
N ALA A 25 -14.79 -29.64 -14.26
CA ALA A 25 -13.94 -29.27 -13.14
C ALA A 25 -13.20 -28.00 -13.58
N ALA A 26 -13.98 -26.93 -13.81
CA ALA A 26 -13.45 -25.59 -13.65
C ALA A 26 -13.16 -25.45 -12.17
N CYS A 27 -11.98 -25.92 -11.75
CA CYS A 27 -11.26 -25.25 -10.70
C CYS A 27 -10.98 -23.86 -11.28
N ALA A 28 -11.99 -22.99 -11.20
CA ALA A 28 -11.73 -21.59 -10.97
C ALA A 28 -10.75 -21.62 -9.81
N SER A 29 -9.49 -21.35 -10.11
CA SER A 29 -8.56 -20.86 -9.14
C SER A 29 -9.26 -19.65 -8.57
N SER A 30 -10.05 -19.86 -7.51
CA SER A 30 -10.37 -18.84 -6.56
C SER A 30 -9.01 -18.42 -6.10
N ASP A 31 -8.52 -17.38 -6.76
CA ASP A 31 -7.47 -16.53 -6.27
C ASP A 31 -8.05 -16.03 -4.97
N GLY A 32 -7.87 -16.83 -3.93
CA GLY A 32 -7.89 -16.43 -2.55
C GLY A 32 -6.72 -15.50 -2.39
N THR A 33 -6.76 -14.37 -3.10
CA THR A 33 -6.36 -13.09 -2.57
C THR A 33 -7.17 -12.98 -1.29
N SER A 34 -6.59 -13.58 -0.24
CA SER A 34 -6.73 -13.07 1.10
C SER A 34 -6.52 -11.59 0.89
N THR A 35 -7.60 -10.81 0.92
CA THR A 35 -7.53 -9.36 0.96
C THR A 35 -6.68 -9.10 2.19
N ARG A 36 -5.36 -9.04 1.99
CA ARG A 36 -4.44 -8.44 2.93
C ARG A 36 -5.01 -7.04 3.00
N THR A 37 -5.85 -6.79 4.00
CA THR A 37 -6.26 -5.45 4.38
C THR A 37 -4.95 -4.68 4.38
N ASN A 38 -4.74 -3.85 3.35
CA ASN A 38 -3.46 -3.25 3.12
C ASN A 38 -3.24 -2.34 4.33
N SER A 39 -2.44 -2.78 5.29
CA SER A 39 -2.27 -2.08 6.58
C SER A 39 -1.62 -0.71 6.40
N SER A 40 -1.16 -0.43 5.18
CA SER A 40 -0.52 0.79 4.71
C SER A 40 -1.41 1.60 3.75
N LEU A 41 -2.68 1.24 3.57
CA LEU A 41 -3.65 1.96 2.74
C LEU A 41 -4.97 2.15 3.52
N LEU A 42 -5.57 3.32 3.33
CA LEU A 42 -6.93 3.67 3.70
C LEU A 42 -7.61 4.19 2.45
N THR A 43 -8.68 3.52 2.05
CA THR A 43 -9.50 3.90 0.90
C THR A 43 -10.62 4.84 1.35
N GLN A 44 -11.29 5.51 0.40
CA GLN A 44 -12.42 6.37 0.71
C GLN A 44 -13.56 5.61 1.43
N GLU A 45 -13.80 4.36 1.04
CA GLU A 45 -14.76 3.45 1.71
C GLU A 45 -14.38 3.19 3.18
N ASP A 46 -13.09 2.98 3.50
CA ASP A 46 -12.62 2.82 4.88
C ASP A 46 -12.88 4.11 5.70
N LEU A 47 -12.64 5.27 5.10
CA LEU A 47 -12.84 6.56 5.75
C LEU A 47 -14.33 6.87 5.95
N ALA A 48 -15.18 6.53 4.97
CA ALA A 48 -16.63 6.72 5.04
C ALA A 48 -17.32 5.77 6.04
N ALA A 49 -16.70 4.62 6.33
CA ALA A 49 -17.20 3.67 7.32
C ALA A 49 -17.04 4.17 8.78
N VAL A 50 -16.26 5.24 9.01
CA VAL A 50 -16.00 5.77 10.35
C VAL A 50 -16.74 7.09 10.56
N ASP A 51 -17.45 7.17 11.68
CA ASP A 51 -18.13 8.39 12.11
C ASP A 51 -17.15 9.39 12.76
N VAL A 52 -16.37 10.06 11.93
CA VAL A 52 -15.46 11.17 12.28
C VAL A 52 -15.45 12.22 11.17
N SER A 53 -15.11 13.46 11.52
CA SER A 53 -15.17 14.60 10.60
C SER A 53 -13.83 14.96 9.95
N ASN A 54 -12.71 14.47 10.48
CA ASN A 54 -11.37 14.83 10.04
C ASN A 54 -10.47 13.60 9.84
N LEU A 55 -9.45 13.76 8.99
CA LEU A 55 -8.55 12.66 8.65
C LEU A 55 -7.68 12.21 9.82
N TYR A 56 -7.28 13.14 10.71
CA TYR A 56 -6.48 12.78 11.88
C TYR A 56 -7.20 11.75 12.76
N ASP A 57 -8.48 12.01 13.08
CA ASP A 57 -9.29 11.12 13.91
C ASP A 57 -9.55 9.79 13.20
N ALA A 58 -9.78 9.80 11.89
CA ALA A 58 -9.93 8.58 11.10
C ALA A 58 -8.66 7.71 11.16
N VAL A 59 -7.49 8.31 10.93
CA VAL A 59 -6.19 7.62 11.01
C VAL A 59 -5.95 7.12 12.44
N SER A 60 -6.26 7.92 13.46
CA SER A 60 -6.07 7.53 14.86
C SER A 60 -6.90 6.29 15.25
N ARG A 61 -8.13 6.17 14.72
CA ARG A 61 -9.03 5.04 14.98
C ARG A 61 -8.68 3.81 14.15
N LEU A 62 -8.50 3.98 12.85
CA LEU A 62 -8.30 2.86 11.91
C LEU A 62 -6.86 2.36 11.91
N ARG A 63 -5.89 3.25 12.13
CA ARG A 63 -4.45 3.00 11.98
C ARG A 63 -3.64 3.77 13.05
N PRO A 64 -3.87 3.55 14.36
CA PRO A 64 -3.15 4.27 15.43
C PRO A 64 -1.63 4.15 15.33
N ARG A 65 -1.13 3.03 14.75
CA ARG A 65 0.30 2.77 14.56
C ARG A 65 0.97 3.73 13.56
N TRP A 66 0.22 4.40 12.68
CA TRP A 66 0.77 5.36 11.72
C TRP A 66 1.13 6.69 12.36
N LEU A 67 0.58 6.99 13.54
CA LEU A 67 0.90 8.19 14.31
C LEU A 67 1.99 7.93 15.36
N GLN A 68 2.44 6.68 15.49
CA GLN A 68 3.45 6.30 16.47
C GLN A 68 4.84 6.30 15.81
N VAL A 69 5.73 7.14 16.32
CA VAL A 69 7.15 7.07 15.96
C VAL A 69 7.71 5.76 16.52
N ARG A 70 8.01 4.82 15.62
CA ARG A 70 8.76 3.62 16.00
C ARG A 70 10.18 4.06 16.26
N SER A 71 10.58 4.17 17.52
CA SER A 71 11.96 4.45 17.91
C SER A 71 12.88 3.34 17.41
N SER A 72 13.40 3.51 16.20
CA SER A 72 14.41 2.65 15.61
C SER A 72 15.74 2.93 16.31
N ARG A 73 16.04 2.18 17.39
CA ARG A 73 17.36 1.89 18.01
C ARG A 73 18.44 2.99 18.09
N SER A 74 18.11 4.25 17.85
CA SER A 74 19.00 5.40 17.81
C SER A 74 18.41 6.46 18.73
N ILE A 75 18.85 6.43 19.98
CA ILE A 75 18.40 7.30 21.07
C ILE A 75 18.73 8.79 20.80
N ASN A 76 19.54 9.08 19.77
CA ASN A 76 20.06 10.41 19.44
C ASN A 76 19.57 10.98 18.09
N SER A 77 18.62 10.32 17.42
CA SER A 77 18.10 10.79 16.14
C SER A 77 16.64 11.18 16.28
N ASP A 78 16.36 12.49 16.25
CA ASP A 78 14.99 13.00 16.14
C ASP A 78 14.34 12.34 14.93
N THR A 79 13.33 11.52 15.20
CA THR A 79 12.64 10.76 14.16
C THR A 79 11.21 11.26 14.13
N VAL A 80 10.75 11.70 12.96
CA VAL A 80 9.44 12.36 12.81
C VAL A 80 8.57 11.63 11.80
N ILE A 81 7.26 11.82 11.92
CA ILE A 81 6.27 11.38 10.92
C ILE A 81 5.87 12.60 10.13
N GLY A 82 6.12 12.59 8.83
CA GLY A 82 5.70 13.68 7.96
C GLY A 82 4.40 13.38 7.23
N VAL A 83 3.71 14.43 6.82
CA VAL A 83 2.51 14.37 5.99
C VAL A 83 2.79 14.99 4.62
N TRP A 84 2.34 14.32 3.58
CA TRP A 84 2.42 14.77 2.20
C TRP A 84 1.04 14.76 1.56
N HIS A 85 0.82 15.66 0.62
CA HIS A 85 -0.25 15.58 -0.36
C HIS A 85 0.37 15.38 -1.74
N GLY A 86 0.13 14.20 -2.33
CA GLY A 86 0.86 13.74 -3.51
C GLY A 86 2.38 13.75 -3.28
N ARG A 87 3.07 14.74 -3.85
CA ARG A 87 4.54 14.92 -3.74
C ARG A 87 4.94 16.14 -2.92
N THR A 88 3.98 16.88 -2.36
CA THR A 88 4.21 18.12 -1.62
C THR A 88 4.20 17.82 -0.12
N TYR A 89 5.25 18.24 0.58
CA TYR A 89 5.31 18.14 2.04
C TYR A 89 4.38 19.18 2.67
N LEU A 90 3.51 18.75 3.58
CA LEU A 90 2.56 19.59 4.28
C LEU A 90 3.00 19.93 5.71
N GLY A 91 3.73 19.03 6.38
CA GLY A 91 4.14 19.23 7.76
C GLY A 91 4.02 17.97 8.63
N ASP A 92 3.75 18.19 9.91
CA ASP A 92 3.54 17.15 10.92
C ASP A 92 2.10 16.58 10.89
N PRO A 93 1.81 15.46 11.59
CA PRO A 93 0.48 14.82 11.55
C PRO A 93 -0.68 15.72 11.96
N GLU A 94 -0.43 16.80 12.69
CA GLU A 94 -1.40 17.82 13.08
C GLU A 94 -2.12 18.44 11.88
N VAL A 95 -1.46 18.54 10.72
CA VAL A 95 -2.07 19.11 9.51
C VAL A 95 -3.27 18.29 9.04
N LEU A 96 -3.32 16.98 9.35
CA LEU A 96 -4.43 16.09 8.98
C LEU A 96 -5.77 16.53 9.56
N ARG A 97 -5.77 17.32 10.65
CA ARG A 97 -7.02 17.83 11.25
C ARG A 97 -7.75 18.84 10.35
N GLY A 98 -7.01 19.51 9.46
CA GLY A 98 -7.59 20.45 8.49
C GLY A 98 -8.18 19.77 7.25
N TRP A 99 -8.03 18.45 7.10
CA TRP A 99 -8.49 17.72 5.92
C TRP A 99 -9.82 17.02 6.18
N SER A 100 -10.82 17.36 5.38
CA SER A 100 -12.13 16.71 5.35
C SER A 100 -12.05 15.37 4.61
N LEU A 101 -12.71 14.34 5.16
CA LEU A 101 -12.71 12.98 4.57
C LEU A 101 -13.29 12.94 3.16
N GLY A 102 -14.30 13.76 2.86
CA GLY A 102 -14.99 13.76 1.57
C GLY A 102 -14.13 14.15 0.37
N SER A 103 -13.05 14.91 0.59
CA SER A 103 -12.14 15.35 -0.48
C SER A 103 -10.99 14.36 -0.75
N ILE A 104 -10.89 13.31 0.06
CA ILE A 104 -9.78 12.37 0.04
C ILE A 104 -10.20 11.11 -0.71
N ARG A 105 -9.40 10.74 -1.72
CA ARG A 105 -9.59 9.50 -2.49
C ARG A 105 -8.95 8.32 -1.77
N GLN A 106 -7.72 8.50 -1.31
CA GLN A 106 -7.00 7.50 -0.54
C GLN A 106 -5.89 8.12 0.30
N VAL A 107 -5.52 7.41 1.37
CA VAL A 107 -4.38 7.75 2.21
C VAL A 107 -3.48 6.54 2.36
N ARG A 108 -2.19 6.75 2.18
CA ARG A 108 -1.17 5.71 2.20
C ARG A 108 -0.13 6.02 3.27
N TYR A 109 0.31 4.98 3.95
CA TYR A 109 1.47 5.04 4.81
C TYR A 109 2.70 4.47 4.10
N LEU A 110 3.80 5.21 4.17
CA LEU A 110 5.12 4.76 3.75
C LEU A 110 6.01 4.64 4.99
N ASP A 111 6.79 3.55 5.07
CA ASP A 111 7.85 3.46 6.07
C ASP A 111 8.96 4.49 5.79
N GLY A 112 9.79 4.80 6.79
CA GLY A 112 10.85 5.80 6.69
C GLY A 112 11.82 5.62 5.52
N ALA A 113 12.17 4.37 5.18
CA ALA A 113 13.09 4.09 4.08
C ALA A 113 12.43 4.36 2.73
N THR A 114 11.22 3.84 2.52
CA THR A 114 10.43 4.06 1.30
C THR A 114 10.07 5.54 1.14
N ALA A 115 9.68 6.20 2.22
CA ALA A 115 9.37 7.63 2.24
C ALA A 115 10.58 8.46 1.80
N SER A 116 11.75 8.21 2.40
CA SER A 116 12.98 8.95 2.08
C SER A 116 13.44 8.73 0.63
N ALA A 117 13.14 7.57 0.04
CA ALA A 117 13.52 7.24 -1.34
C ALA A 117 12.54 7.81 -2.39
N SER A 118 11.25 7.92 -2.07
CA SER A 118 10.20 8.27 -3.05
C SER A 118 9.71 9.71 -2.94
N LEU A 119 9.76 10.30 -1.74
CA LEU A 119 9.27 11.64 -1.47
C LEU A 119 10.41 12.65 -1.51
N SER A 120 10.10 13.84 -2.00
CA SER A 120 11.02 14.97 -2.05
C SER A 120 10.44 16.11 -1.22
N GLY A 121 11.30 17.03 -0.77
CA GLY A 121 10.88 18.25 -0.08
C GLY A 121 11.09 18.27 1.43
N PHE A 122 11.30 17.12 2.08
CA PHE A 122 11.71 17.09 3.48
C PHE A 122 13.24 17.12 3.59
N ARG A 123 13.77 18.13 4.29
CA ARG A 123 15.22 18.38 4.46
C ARG A 123 15.60 18.55 5.93
N GLY A 124 15.11 17.63 6.77
CA GLY A 124 15.23 17.70 8.22
C GLY A 124 15.71 16.40 8.85
N ALA A 125 15.06 16.04 9.96
CA ALA A 125 15.37 14.90 10.81
C ALA A 125 15.22 13.54 10.08
N HIS A 126 15.33 12.41 10.78
CA HIS A 126 15.08 11.12 10.13
C HIS A 126 13.56 10.88 10.00
N LEU A 127 13.08 10.39 8.86
CA LEU A 127 11.67 10.03 8.72
C LEU A 127 11.43 8.64 9.33
N ALA A 128 10.55 8.53 10.33
CA ALA A 128 10.02 7.23 10.78
C ALA A 128 9.04 6.65 9.75
N GLY A 129 8.32 7.55 9.09
CA GLY A 129 7.32 7.24 8.09
C GLY A 129 6.72 8.50 7.51
N ALA A 130 5.89 8.29 6.49
CA ALA A 130 5.16 9.34 5.82
C ALA A 130 3.71 8.93 5.61
N ILE A 131 2.80 9.86 5.87
CA ILE A 131 1.38 9.75 5.52
C ILE A 131 1.18 10.55 4.24
N VAL A 132 0.82 9.87 3.16
CA VAL A 132 0.59 10.46 1.84
C VAL A 132 -0.91 10.49 1.57
N ILE A 133 -1.43 11.70 1.41
CA ILE A 133 -2.81 11.97 1.04
C ILE A 133 -2.89 12.07 -0.48
N GLU A 134 -3.86 11.39 -1.05
CA GLU A 134 -4.24 11.55 -2.44
C GLU A 134 -5.71 11.96 -2.51
N THR A 135 -5.95 13.07 -3.18
CA THR A 135 -7.30 13.57 -3.45
C THR A 135 -7.80 13.03 -4.78
N GLU A 136 -9.10 13.15 -5.01
CA GLU A 136 -9.64 12.96 -6.36
C GLU A 136 -9.02 14.06 -7.24
N ASN A 137 -8.44 13.69 -8.38
CA ASN A 137 -7.89 14.67 -9.30
C ASN A 137 -9.09 15.37 -9.96
N GLU A 138 -9.16 16.69 -9.86
CA GLU A 138 -10.01 17.50 -10.76
C GLU A 138 -9.46 17.47 -12.20
#